data_AF-A0A835W6Y1-F1
#
_entry.id   AF-A0A835W6Y1-F1
#
_cell.length_a   1.000
_cell.length_b   1.000
_cell.length_c   1.000
_cell.angle_alpha   90.00
_cell.angle_beta   90.00
_cell.angle_gamma   90.00
#
_symmetry.space_group_name_H-M   'P 1'
#
loop_
_entity.id
_entity.type
_entity.pdbx_description
1 polymer ?
#
loop_
_entity_poly.entity_id
_entity_poly.type
_entity_poly.pdbx_seq_one_letter_code
_entity_poly.pdbx_strand_id
1 'polypeptide(L)'
;MSDEAVEHTAPIAQNQFARLTADLLRRIAKYLHPNDVAANLKLVDSETAACLRGEGYSVLQLCQRRTHRRSTVTVAQDPWPSRDFVAHWGRPEPWQSLTLPQRRRLLCLAASSHHGPSLEVALEHCRVPAPACVEVLEAAAAAGDVAACERLLSTDQQGPRDYIVEFAVAAAAQEGQVAVLQRFAALGYAASCSSLGSSARAACYAGQPAALAWLVERYPPGMYDDGHAWELAIAAAEGGHPALAQQLLEGRAGHLAEAAATAPGAEKLNLRRLLCGLAFGCPLPAFEHFHGYVPAGWGRVLDSVAAAGSVLSCIVCSVTPDWERKLAWLQELCRSSSSDCGAAGAADAAAGVPLAGLFGGAAAGRAGVYMDWAVAATRADFAQRLRALHATGFGFLGLAAEEVAEASARRGDMEALSFVIDTLGGRVTGRVEQAAVSGGHLPLLQLTRKRGACFTPRDVVTAAGYQRWAAAQWLADAAAEDAEYGCDDEQYEGKVWADVFSHVARSGAPLSLLQHLHRELGAAVDRAAVAAGGSLAAEQWAASVTGAEPGTEVGSPAGACVGEGLVSAVCGQGGTACG
;
A
#
# COMPACT_ATOMS: atom_id res chain seq x y z
N MET A 1 -29.91 -6.71 75.38
CA MET A 1 -30.64 -5.44 75.21
C MET A 1 -29.56 -4.38 75.03
N SER A 2 -29.24 -3.89 73.85
CA SER A 2 -29.93 -3.85 72.57
C SER A 2 -28.84 -3.61 71.51
N ASP A 3 -28.97 -4.20 70.32
CA ASP A 3 -28.40 -3.58 69.12
C ASP A 3 -29.14 -4.13 67.90
N GLU A 4 -30.03 -3.28 67.38
CA GLU A 4 -30.73 -3.48 66.12
C GLU A 4 -29.73 -3.30 64.97
N ALA A 5 -29.48 -4.37 64.22
CA ALA A 5 -28.81 -4.29 62.93
C ALA A 5 -29.78 -3.67 61.92
N VAL A 6 -29.64 -2.36 61.68
CA VAL A 6 -30.29 -1.66 60.57
C VAL A 6 -29.57 -2.08 59.28
N GLU A 7 -30.25 -2.91 58.50
CA GLU A 7 -29.84 -3.30 57.16
C GLU A 7 -30.01 -2.10 56.21
N HIS A 8 -28.94 -1.32 56.01
CA HIS A 8 -28.90 -0.30 54.97
C HIS A 8 -28.72 -0.96 53.60
N THR A 9 -29.83 -1.33 52.98
CA THR A 9 -29.91 -1.58 51.54
C THR A 9 -29.79 -0.24 50.80
N ALA A 10 -28.59 0.03 50.27
CA ALA A 10 -28.39 1.16 49.37
C ALA A 10 -29.26 1.01 48.11
N PRO A 11 -29.97 2.06 47.65
CA PRO A 11 -30.77 1.97 46.44
C PRO A 11 -29.88 1.75 45.22
N ILE A 12 -30.20 0.72 44.43
CA ILE A 12 -29.60 0.46 43.11
C ILE A 12 -29.78 1.73 42.28
N ALA A 13 -28.68 2.35 41.84
CA ALA A 13 -28.70 3.55 41.03
C ALA A 13 -29.62 3.35 39.82
N GLN A 14 -30.72 4.10 39.75
CA GLN A 14 -31.62 4.08 38.60
C GLN A 14 -30.83 4.42 37.34
N ASN A 15 -30.87 3.55 36.33
CA ASN A 15 -30.21 3.76 35.05
C ASN A 15 -30.84 4.98 34.35
N GLN A 16 -30.17 6.14 34.45
CA GLN A 16 -30.67 7.41 33.92
C GLN A 16 -30.84 7.37 32.39
N PHE A 17 -30.19 6.43 31.69
CA PHE A 17 -30.37 6.20 30.25
C PHE A 17 -31.78 5.73 29.88
N ALA A 18 -32.50 5.07 30.80
CA ALA A 18 -33.88 4.64 30.56
C ALA A 18 -34.85 5.82 30.35
N ARG A 19 -34.42 7.07 30.60
CA ARG A 19 -35.21 8.29 30.35
C ARG A 19 -35.06 8.82 28.93
N LEU A 20 -34.12 8.30 28.14
CA LEU A 20 -33.87 8.74 26.77
C LEU A 20 -34.81 8.02 25.80
N THR A 21 -35.50 8.79 24.96
CA THR A 21 -36.30 8.21 23.86
C THR A 21 -35.41 7.55 22.81
N ALA A 22 -35.92 6.56 22.09
CA ALA A 22 -35.20 5.90 20.99
C ALA A 22 -34.61 6.86 19.95
N ASP A 23 -35.30 7.96 19.62
CA ASP A 23 -34.81 8.95 18.66
C ASP A 23 -33.62 9.75 19.21
N LEU A 24 -33.64 10.09 20.50
CA LEU A 24 -32.50 10.73 21.16
C LEU A 24 -31.30 9.79 21.23
N LEU A 25 -31.51 8.49 21.52
CA LEU A 25 -30.43 7.50 21.53
C LEU A 25 -29.77 7.35 20.15
N ARG A 26 -30.57 7.26 19.08
CA ARG A 26 -30.04 7.25 17.70
C ARG A 26 -29.30 8.54 17.36
N ARG A 27 -29.80 9.68 17.84
CA ARG A 27 -29.15 10.98 17.60
C ARG A 27 -27.82 11.10 18.33
N ILE A 28 -27.75 10.66 19.59
CA ILE A 28 -26.50 10.56 20.37
C ILE A 28 -25.52 9.63 19.67
N ALA A 29 -25.96 8.45 19.22
CA ALA A 29 -25.11 7.49 18.51
C ALA A 29 -24.49 8.07 17.23
N LYS A 30 -25.17 8.98 16.52
CA LYS A 30 -24.62 9.69 15.35
C LYS A 30 -23.50 10.67 15.69
N TYR A 31 -23.40 11.12 16.94
CA TYR A 31 -22.32 12.00 17.40
C TYR A 31 -21.18 11.25 18.09
N LEU A 32 -21.35 9.97 18.37
CA LEU A 32 -20.31 9.12 18.96
C LEU A 32 -19.54 8.36 17.88
N HIS A 33 -18.30 7.98 18.19
CA HIS A 33 -17.54 7.10 17.32
C HIS A 33 -18.25 5.73 17.22
N PRO A 34 -18.29 5.08 16.04
CA PRO A 34 -18.97 3.79 15.88
C PRO A 34 -18.52 2.71 16.88
N ASN A 35 -17.23 2.71 17.25
CA ASN A 35 -16.72 1.82 18.30
C ASN A 35 -17.29 2.13 19.68
N ASP A 36 -17.46 3.41 20.05
CA ASP A 36 -18.06 3.78 21.34
C ASP A 36 -19.54 3.37 21.39
N VAL A 37 -20.23 3.48 20.26
CA VAL A 37 -21.61 3.00 20.17
C VAL A 37 -21.66 1.49 20.34
N ALA A 38 -20.78 0.75 19.65
CA ALA A 38 -20.75 -0.70 19.67
C ALA A 38 -20.27 -1.29 21.01
N ALA A 39 -19.21 -0.73 21.61
CA ALA A 39 -18.57 -1.22 22.82
C ALA A 39 -19.18 -0.65 24.11
N ASN A 40 -19.77 0.55 24.08
CA ASN A 40 -20.28 1.20 25.30
C ASN A 40 -21.80 1.42 25.22
N LEU A 41 -22.28 2.27 24.30
CA LEU A 41 -23.69 2.72 24.31
C LEU A 41 -24.68 1.55 24.15
N LYS A 42 -24.38 0.59 23.26
CA LYS A 42 -25.22 -0.58 23.06
C LYS A 42 -25.23 -1.56 24.24
N LEU A 43 -24.22 -1.51 25.11
CA LEU A 43 -24.11 -2.42 26.25
C LEU A 43 -24.77 -1.86 27.52
N VAL A 44 -25.34 -0.66 27.47
CA VAL A 44 -26.03 -0.03 28.61
C VAL A 44 -27.27 -0.81 29.03
N ASP A 45 -28.12 -1.20 28.07
CA ASP A 45 -29.33 -2.00 28.31
C ASP A 45 -29.89 -2.60 27.00
N SER A 46 -30.82 -3.55 27.13
CA SER A 46 -31.40 -4.29 26.01
C SER A 46 -32.30 -3.45 25.09
N GLU A 47 -32.94 -2.39 25.60
CA GLU A 47 -33.80 -1.49 24.84
C GLU A 47 -32.94 -0.56 23.98
N THR A 48 -31.87 -0.01 24.53
CA THR A 48 -30.85 0.75 23.79
C THR A 48 -30.20 -0.11 22.71
N ALA A 49 -29.85 -1.37 23.03
CA ALA A 49 -29.31 -2.31 22.04
C ALA A 49 -30.28 -2.62 20.89
N ALA A 50 -31.58 -2.70 21.18
CA ALA A 50 -32.62 -2.89 20.17
C ALA A 50 -32.81 -1.64 19.29
N CYS A 51 -32.79 -0.45 19.89
CA CYS A 51 -32.93 0.83 19.19
C CYS A 51 -31.83 1.09 18.16
N LEU A 52 -30.62 0.59 18.43
CA LEU A 52 -29.40 0.79 17.62
C LEU A 52 -29.09 -0.42 16.72
N ARG A 53 -29.99 -1.41 16.65
CA ARG A 53 -29.83 -2.60 15.80
C ARG A 53 -30.04 -2.23 14.33
N GLY A 54 -29.12 -2.62 13.45
CA GLY A 54 -29.20 -2.39 12.00
C GLY A 54 -28.48 -1.13 11.49
N GLU A 55 -28.04 -0.23 12.38
CA GLU A 55 -27.34 1.02 12.06
C GLU A 55 -25.80 0.84 11.91
N GLY A 56 -25.33 -0.37 11.62
CA GLY A 56 -23.90 -0.66 11.43
C GLY A 56 -23.04 -0.74 12.71
N TYR A 57 -23.60 -0.46 13.89
CA TYR A 57 -22.91 -0.53 15.20
C TYR A 57 -22.72 -1.96 15.75
N SER A 58 -22.54 -2.96 14.89
CA SER A 58 -22.28 -4.36 15.29
C SER A 58 -20.84 -4.80 15.04
N VAL A 59 -20.03 -3.96 14.41
CA VAL A 59 -18.64 -4.27 14.05
C VAL A 59 -17.72 -3.22 14.68
N LEU A 60 -16.75 -3.67 15.46
CA LEU A 60 -15.67 -2.81 15.97
C LEU A 60 -14.61 -2.63 14.89
N GLN A 61 -14.36 -1.38 14.50
CA GLN A 61 -13.27 -1.02 13.60
C GLN A 61 -12.01 -0.88 14.43
N LEU A 62 -11.15 -1.91 14.42
CA LEU A 62 -9.91 -1.90 15.21
C LEU A 62 -8.74 -1.23 14.49
N CYS A 63 -8.85 -1.01 13.18
CA CYS A 63 -7.72 -0.58 12.37
C CYS A 63 -8.01 0.61 11.48
N GLN A 64 -7.03 1.49 11.36
CA GLN A 64 -6.97 2.56 10.38
C GLN A 64 -5.80 2.30 9.42
N ARG A 65 -6.04 2.40 8.11
CA ARG A 65 -4.97 2.32 7.10
C ARG A 65 -4.42 3.70 6.82
N ARG A 66 -3.10 3.86 6.90
CA ARG A 66 -2.36 5.09 6.62
C ARG A 66 -1.51 4.86 5.38
N THR A 67 -1.70 5.67 4.34
CA THR A 67 -0.96 5.54 3.09
C THR A 67 0.30 6.38 3.19
N HIS A 68 1.44 5.72 3.34
CA HIS A 68 2.75 6.36 3.37
C HIS A 68 3.36 6.44 1.96
N ARG A 69 4.43 7.23 1.80
CA ARG A 69 5.08 7.42 0.48
C ARG A 69 5.63 6.10 -0.10
N ARG A 70 6.09 5.19 0.76
CA ARG A 70 6.70 3.91 0.37
C ARG A 70 5.93 2.66 0.84
N SER A 71 5.00 2.80 1.78
CA SER A 71 4.30 1.68 2.39
C SER A 71 2.87 2.05 2.75
N THR A 72 2.06 1.06 3.11
CA THR A 72 0.79 1.31 3.80
C THR A 72 0.92 0.76 5.20
N VAL A 73 0.97 1.68 6.17
CA VAL A 73 1.03 1.32 7.57
C VAL A 73 -0.40 1.13 8.07
N THR A 74 -0.59 0.24 9.03
CA THR A 74 -1.87 0.20 9.73
C THR A 74 -1.64 0.36 11.20
N VAL A 75 -2.41 1.31 11.73
CA VAL A 75 -2.42 1.68 13.11
C VAL A 75 -3.76 1.31 13.74
N ALA A 76 -3.79 1.22 15.07
CA ALA A 76 -5.01 1.12 15.85
C ALA A 76 -5.96 2.28 15.53
N GLN A 77 -7.25 1.98 15.50
CA GLN A 77 -8.30 3.00 15.47
C GLN A 77 -8.52 3.55 16.88
N ASP A 78 -8.70 4.87 16.98
CA ASP A 78 -9.14 5.55 18.20
C ASP A 78 -10.68 5.69 18.19
N PRO A 79 -11.40 5.32 19.27
CA PRO A 79 -10.92 4.71 20.50
C PRO A 79 -10.62 3.22 20.37
N TRP A 80 -9.52 2.81 21.03
CA TRP A 80 -9.06 1.43 21.15
C TRP A 80 -9.71 0.71 22.33
N PRO A 81 -10.20 -0.54 22.18
CA PRO A 81 -10.86 -1.28 23.26
C PRO A 81 -9.85 -1.87 24.26
N SER A 82 -9.12 -1.01 24.97
CA SER A 82 -7.96 -1.36 25.81
C SER A 82 -8.17 -2.54 26.77
N ARG A 83 -9.17 -2.47 27.65
CA ARG A 83 -9.43 -3.52 28.66
C ARG A 83 -10.02 -4.77 28.05
N ASP A 84 -10.96 -4.61 27.12
CA ASP A 84 -11.63 -5.74 26.46
C ASP A 84 -10.66 -6.52 25.58
N PHE A 85 -9.71 -5.83 24.95
CA PHE A 85 -8.62 -6.44 24.21
C PHE A 85 -7.81 -7.35 25.12
N VAL A 86 -7.35 -6.86 26.27
CA VAL A 86 -6.57 -7.67 27.23
C VAL A 86 -7.41 -8.82 27.79
N ALA A 87 -8.68 -8.60 28.09
CA ALA A 87 -9.57 -9.63 28.59
C ALA A 87 -9.78 -10.78 27.59
N HIS A 88 -9.88 -10.46 26.30
CA HIS A 88 -10.06 -11.45 25.24
C HIS A 88 -8.72 -12.07 24.81
N TRP A 89 -7.75 -11.25 24.42
CA TRP A 89 -6.47 -11.69 23.86
C TRP A 89 -5.43 -12.04 24.90
N GLY A 90 -5.65 -11.80 26.19
CA GLY A 90 -4.75 -12.19 27.29
C GLY A 90 -4.67 -13.69 27.58
N ARG A 91 -5.31 -14.51 26.75
CA ARG A 91 -5.28 -15.96 26.85
C ARG A 91 -4.78 -16.54 25.52
N PRO A 92 -4.13 -17.71 25.51
CA PRO A 92 -3.57 -18.27 24.29
C PRO A 92 -4.63 -18.80 23.30
N GLU A 93 -5.84 -19.16 23.76
CA GLU A 93 -6.85 -19.85 22.94
C GLU A 93 -7.34 -19.01 21.75
N PRO A 94 -7.65 -17.70 21.89
CA PRO A 94 -8.04 -16.88 20.74
C PRO A 94 -6.94 -16.76 19.68
N TRP A 95 -5.66 -16.73 20.08
CA TRP A 95 -4.53 -16.64 19.16
C TRP A 95 -4.33 -17.91 18.33
N GLN A 96 -4.69 -19.08 18.86
CA GLN A 96 -4.56 -20.36 18.16
C GLN A 96 -5.44 -20.44 16.90
N SER A 97 -6.54 -19.70 16.87
CA SER A 97 -7.44 -19.62 15.71
C SER A 97 -6.90 -18.73 14.59
N LEU A 98 -5.93 -17.84 14.89
CA LEU A 98 -5.44 -16.83 13.96
C LEU A 98 -4.27 -17.34 13.12
N THR A 99 -4.34 -17.08 11.82
CA THR A 99 -3.20 -17.31 10.91
C THR A 99 -2.03 -16.39 11.25
N LEU A 100 -0.81 -16.75 10.84
CA LEU A 100 0.36 -15.90 11.07
C LEU A 100 0.18 -14.45 10.56
N PRO A 101 -0.37 -14.19 9.35
CA PRO A 101 -0.68 -12.84 8.90
C PRO A 101 -1.67 -12.09 9.82
N GLN A 102 -2.69 -12.77 10.34
CA GLN A 102 -3.66 -12.18 11.27
C GLN A 102 -3.02 -11.83 12.61
N ARG A 103 -2.15 -12.71 13.13
CA ARG A 103 -1.40 -12.46 14.37
C ARG A 103 -0.45 -11.27 14.23
N ARG A 104 0.31 -11.19 13.13
CA ARG A 104 1.15 -10.03 12.80
C ARG A 104 0.33 -8.74 12.73
N ARG A 105 -0.82 -8.79 12.06
CA ARG A 105 -1.73 -7.66 11.97
C ARG A 105 -2.21 -7.20 13.35
N LEU A 106 -2.63 -8.12 14.20
CA LEU A 106 -3.09 -7.81 15.56
C LEU A 106 -1.96 -7.21 16.41
N LEU A 107 -0.73 -7.70 16.25
CA LEU A 107 0.45 -7.14 16.90
C LEU A 107 0.76 -5.70 16.45
N CYS A 108 0.65 -5.38 15.15
CA CYS A 108 0.78 -4.00 14.67
C CYS A 108 -0.27 -3.08 15.31
N LEU A 109 -1.52 -3.53 15.45
CA LEU A 109 -2.58 -2.76 16.09
C LEU A 109 -2.31 -2.56 17.58
N ALA A 110 -1.90 -3.60 18.30
CA ALA A 110 -1.53 -3.49 19.71
C ALA A 110 -0.37 -2.50 19.92
N ALA A 111 0.65 -2.55 19.05
CA ALA A 111 1.81 -1.67 19.10
C ALA A 111 1.52 -0.20 18.77
N SER A 112 0.40 0.10 18.11
CA SER A 112 -0.01 1.45 17.71
C SER A 112 -1.20 1.97 18.52
N SER A 113 -1.56 1.27 19.60
CA SER A 113 -2.76 1.55 20.39
C SER A 113 -2.57 2.52 21.54
N HIS A 114 -1.32 2.92 21.86
CA HIS A 114 -0.98 3.64 23.10
C HIS A 114 -1.36 2.89 24.38
N HIS A 115 -1.60 1.58 24.30
CA HIS A 115 -1.96 0.74 25.44
C HIS A 115 -0.93 -0.38 25.65
N GLY A 116 0.07 -0.10 26.49
CA GLY A 116 1.17 -1.02 26.82
C GLY A 116 0.72 -2.45 27.18
N PRO A 117 -0.30 -2.67 28.04
CA PRO A 117 -0.77 -4.02 28.33
C PRO A 117 -1.29 -4.79 27.11
N SER A 118 -1.89 -4.11 26.13
CA SER A 118 -2.28 -4.75 24.86
C SER A 118 -1.07 -5.23 24.08
N LEU A 119 0.01 -4.43 24.05
CA LEU A 119 1.26 -4.80 23.39
C LEU A 119 1.93 -6.00 24.07
N GLU A 120 2.03 -6.02 25.40
CA GLU A 120 2.66 -7.13 26.12
C GLU A 120 1.93 -8.46 25.88
N VAL A 121 0.61 -8.45 26.01
CA VAL A 121 -0.24 -9.62 25.71
C VAL A 121 -0.04 -10.09 24.27
N ALA A 122 0.04 -9.16 23.32
CA ALA A 122 0.28 -9.50 21.94
C ALA A 122 1.67 -10.12 21.73
N LEU A 123 2.72 -9.57 22.34
CA LEU A 123 4.07 -10.13 22.25
C LEU A 123 4.17 -11.53 22.84
N GLU A 124 3.49 -11.78 23.97
CA GLU A 124 3.50 -13.07 24.65
C GLU A 124 2.88 -14.20 23.80
N HIS A 125 1.77 -13.93 23.10
CA HIS A 125 0.98 -14.97 22.43
C HIS A 125 1.12 -15.00 20.90
N CYS A 126 1.63 -13.93 20.25
CA CYS A 126 1.70 -13.84 18.80
C CYS A 126 2.66 -14.89 18.18
N ARG A 127 3.65 -15.38 18.94
CA ARG A 127 4.66 -16.36 18.50
C ARG A 127 5.32 -15.99 17.16
N VAL A 128 5.48 -14.69 16.90
CA VAL A 128 6.22 -14.19 15.73
C VAL A 128 7.70 -14.24 16.09
N PRO A 129 8.54 -14.94 15.31
CA PRO A 129 9.97 -15.01 15.59
C PRO A 129 10.59 -13.62 15.57
N ALA A 130 11.43 -13.32 16.57
CA ALA A 130 12.20 -12.08 16.66
C ALA A 130 13.25 -12.00 15.52
N PRO A 131 13.66 -10.78 15.09
CA PRO A 131 13.28 -9.47 15.63
C PRO A 131 11.87 -9.03 15.20
N ALA A 132 11.20 -8.24 16.05
CA ALA A 132 9.86 -7.72 15.79
C ALA A 132 9.77 -7.19 14.34
N CYS A 133 8.80 -7.69 13.58
CA CYS A 133 8.73 -7.40 12.14
C CYS A 133 8.71 -5.89 11.88
N VAL A 134 9.32 -5.46 10.77
CA VAL A 134 9.47 -4.04 10.37
C VAL A 134 8.14 -3.28 10.49
N GLU A 135 7.05 -3.94 10.09
CA GLU A 135 5.69 -3.39 10.09
C GLU A 135 5.16 -3.05 11.49
N VAL A 136 5.64 -3.72 12.54
CA VAL A 136 5.19 -3.50 13.93
C VAL A 136 5.82 -2.21 14.48
N LEU A 137 7.13 -2.02 14.26
CA LEU A 137 7.82 -0.80 14.67
C LEU A 137 7.36 0.40 13.84
N GLU A 138 7.16 0.23 12.54
CA GLU A 138 6.55 1.25 11.67
C GLU A 138 5.17 1.67 12.17
N ALA A 139 4.30 0.72 12.56
CA ALA A 139 2.97 1.02 13.08
C ALA A 139 3.01 1.82 14.39
N ALA A 140 3.86 1.43 15.35
CA ALA A 140 4.05 2.16 16.60
C ALA A 140 4.58 3.58 16.34
N ALA A 141 5.57 3.71 15.46
CA ALA A 141 6.18 4.99 15.11
C ALA A 141 5.22 5.93 14.38
N ALA A 142 4.40 5.40 13.46
CA ALA A 142 3.34 6.14 12.78
C ALA A 142 2.27 6.65 13.76
N ALA A 143 1.90 5.84 14.75
CA ALA A 143 0.96 6.25 15.80
C ALA A 143 1.54 7.27 16.79
N GLY A 144 2.88 7.36 16.89
CA GLY A 144 3.54 8.21 17.87
C GLY A 144 3.72 7.55 19.24
N ASP A 145 3.59 6.21 19.33
CA ASP A 145 3.70 5.48 20.59
C ASP A 145 5.16 5.23 20.98
N VAL A 146 5.76 6.23 21.64
CA VAL A 146 7.16 6.20 22.08
C VAL A 146 7.44 4.99 22.98
N ALA A 147 6.52 4.66 23.90
CA ALA A 147 6.70 3.56 24.84
C ALA A 147 6.69 2.20 24.11
N ALA A 148 5.78 2.01 23.15
CA ALA A 148 5.77 0.82 22.31
C ALA A 148 7.04 0.70 21.47
N CYS A 149 7.50 1.80 20.85
CA CYS A 149 8.75 1.81 20.10
C CYS A 149 9.95 1.37 20.97
N GLU A 150 10.10 1.92 22.18
CA GLU A 150 11.16 1.53 23.11
C GLU A 150 11.08 0.05 23.51
N ARG A 151 9.86 -0.42 23.79
CA ARG A 151 9.62 -1.80 24.16
C ARG A 151 9.99 -2.78 23.04
N LEU A 152 9.69 -2.42 21.80
CA LEU A 152 10.03 -3.22 20.62
C LEU A 152 11.54 -3.24 20.37
N LEU A 153 12.22 -2.10 20.50
CA LEU A 153 13.67 -1.99 20.33
C LEU A 153 14.46 -2.75 21.41
N SER A 154 13.93 -2.86 22.63
CA SER A 154 14.57 -3.60 23.73
C SER A 154 14.43 -5.13 23.65
N THR A 155 13.63 -5.64 22.73
CA THR A 155 13.35 -7.09 22.61
C THR A 155 14.44 -7.83 21.82
N ASP A 156 15.37 -7.12 21.17
CA ASP A 156 16.40 -7.70 20.32
C ASP A 156 17.77 -7.80 21.04
N GLN A 157 18.21 -9.02 21.35
CA GLN A 157 19.52 -9.27 21.97
C GLN A 157 20.70 -8.92 21.05
N GLN A 158 20.47 -8.82 19.74
CA GLN A 158 21.48 -8.44 18.73
C GLN A 158 21.37 -6.96 18.32
N GLY A 159 20.40 -6.24 18.89
CA GLY A 159 20.05 -4.88 18.49
C GLY A 159 19.30 -4.86 17.14
N PRO A 160 18.28 -4.00 16.99
CA PRO A 160 17.52 -3.90 15.75
C PRO A 160 18.46 -3.46 14.62
N ARG A 161 18.32 -4.11 13.45
CA ARG A 161 19.10 -3.75 12.27
C ARG A 161 18.75 -2.33 11.82
N ASP A 162 19.75 -1.53 11.45
CA ASP A 162 19.59 -0.11 11.10
C ASP A 162 18.50 0.16 10.05
N TYR A 163 18.34 -0.72 9.05
CA TYR A 163 17.32 -0.55 8.02
C TYR A 163 15.88 -0.65 8.55
N ILE A 164 15.64 -1.41 9.64
CA ILE A 164 14.31 -1.55 10.25
C ILE A 164 13.90 -0.21 10.87
N VAL A 165 14.85 0.44 11.53
CA VAL A 165 14.62 1.72 12.19
C VAL A 165 14.46 2.85 11.18
N GLU A 166 15.14 2.78 10.02
CA GLU A 166 14.97 3.78 8.95
C GLU A 166 13.50 3.91 8.51
N PHE A 167 12.80 2.80 8.27
CA PHE A 167 11.38 2.85 7.89
C PHE A 167 10.50 3.43 8.99
N ALA A 168 10.76 3.07 10.26
CA ALA A 168 10.03 3.61 11.39
C ALA A 168 10.27 5.12 11.58
N VAL A 169 11.50 5.60 11.39
CA VAL A 169 11.82 7.03 11.42
C VAL A 169 11.10 7.76 10.27
N ALA A 170 11.08 7.18 9.07
CA ALA A 170 10.34 7.76 7.94
C ALA A 170 8.82 7.81 8.20
N ALA A 171 8.25 6.75 8.78
CA ALA A 171 6.84 6.71 9.18
C ALA A 171 6.50 7.77 10.24
N ALA A 172 7.34 7.91 11.28
CA ALA A 172 7.18 8.94 12.30
C ALA A 172 7.29 10.36 11.70
N ALA A 173 8.25 10.58 10.79
CA ALA A 173 8.42 11.85 10.11
C ALA A 173 7.21 12.19 9.22
N GLN A 174 6.66 11.18 8.54
CA GLN A 174 5.48 11.35 7.70
C GLN A 174 4.21 11.68 8.50
N GLU A 175 4.06 11.11 9.69
CA GLU A 175 2.94 11.39 10.59
C GLU A 175 3.18 12.59 11.53
N GLY A 176 4.35 13.25 11.43
CA GLY A 176 4.67 14.43 12.24
C GLY A 176 5.03 14.12 13.70
N GLN A 177 5.39 12.88 14.02
CA GLN A 177 5.61 12.38 15.38
C GLN A 177 7.00 12.76 15.92
N VAL A 178 7.19 14.05 16.22
CA VAL A 178 8.47 14.61 16.69
C VAL A 178 8.99 13.92 17.96
N ALA A 179 8.11 13.49 18.87
CA ALA A 179 8.51 12.78 20.09
C ALA A 179 9.19 11.43 19.81
N VAL A 180 8.69 10.67 18.83
CA VAL A 180 9.30 9.41 18.38
C VAL A 180 10.65 9.68 17.71
N LEU A 181 10.72 10.69 16.84
CA LEU A 181 11.98 11.10 16.19
C LEU A 181 13.05 11.49 17.22
N GLN A 182 12.67 12.28 18.23
CA GLN A 182 13.55 12.64 19.35
C GLN A 182 14.04 11.42 20.10
N ARG A 183 13.17 10.44 20.34
CA ARG A 183 13.54 9.23 21.07
C ARG A 183 14.49 8.36 20.25
N PHE A 184 14.21 8.13 18.98
CA PHE A 184 15.13 7.40 18.10
C PHE A 184 16.50 8.07 17.98
N ALA A 185 16.55 9.41 17.97
CA ALA A 185 17.81 10.16 18.02
C ALA A 185 18.59 9.94 19.33
N ALA A 186 17.90 10.01 20.47
CA ALA A 186 18.51 9.76 21.78
C ALA A 186 19.08 8.34 21.91
N LEU A 187 18.51 7.36 21.19
CA LEU A 187 18.99 5.98 21.12
C LEU A 187 20.12 5.77 20.09
N GLY A 188 20.55 6.81 19.39
CA GLY A 188 21.62 6.76 18.40
C GLY A 188 21.17 6.35 16.99
N TYR A 189 19.89 6.03 16.78
CA TYR A 189 19.38 5.60 15.47
C TYR A 189 19.19 6.76 14.48
N ALA A 190 19.10 8.01 14.96
CA ALA A 190 19.03 9.18 14.09
C ALA A 190 20.39 9.86 13.84
N ALA A 191 21.49 9.29 14.33
CA ALA A 191 22.81 9.94 14.32
C ALA A 191 23.74 9.52 13.16
N SER A 192 23.31 8.62 12.27
CA SER A 192 24.05 8.26 11.06
C SER A 192 23.41 8.81 9.78
N CYS A 193 22.71 9.95 9.87
CA CYS A 193 22.20 10.65 8.69
C CYS A 193 23.34 11.35 7.93
N SER A 194 24.15 10.59 7.20
CA SER A 194 25.05 11.11 6.17
C SER A 194 24.30 11.85 5.05
N SER A 195 22.97 11.73 4.99
CA SER A 195 22.07 12.50 4.13
C SER A 195 20.84 12.96 4.92
N LEU A 196 20.26 14.11 4.56
CA LEU A 196 18.98 14.60 5.10
C LEU A 196 17.83 13.60 4.84
N GLY A 197 18.03 12.65 3.92
CA GLY A 197 17.51 11.29 3.98
C GLY A 197 16.04 11.08 3.57
N SER A 198 15.61 9.82 3.68
CA SER A 198 14.25 9.35 3.41
C SER A 198 13.21 9.98 4.33
N SER A 199 13.56 10.27 5.59
CA SER A 199 12.68 10.84 6.61
C SER A 199 12.29 12.30 6.34
N ALA A 200 13.22 13.16 5.95
CA ALA A 200 12.90 14.55 5.60
C ALA A 200 12.02 14.61 4.35
N ARG A 201 12.27 13.75 3.35
CA ARG A 201 11.39 13.61 2.19
C ARG A 201 9.99 13.13 2.57
N ALA A 202 9.88 12.20 3.51
CA ALA A 202 8.59 11.71 4.01
C ALA A 202 7.82 12.81 4.75
N ALA A 203 8.49 13.60 5.58
CA ALA A 203 7.91 14.78 6.24
C ALA A 203 7.41 15.82 5.23
N CYS A 204 8.20 16.14 4.19
CA CYS A 204 7.77 17.03 3.12
C CYS A 204 6.57 16.50 2.35
N TYR A 205 6.60 15.22 1.97
CA TYR A 205 5.52 14.57 1.23
C TYR A 205 4.19 14.55 1.99
N ALA A 206 4.21 14.50 3.32
CA ALA A 206 3.00 14.61 4.13
C ALA A 206 2.75 16.01 4.72
N GLY A 207 3.57 17.00 4.34
CA GLY A 207 3.35 18.39 4.74
C GLY A 207 3.52 18.62 6.25
N GLN A 208 4.54 18.00 6.84
CA GLN A 208 4.85 18.05 8.27
C GLN A 208 5.98 19.05 8.57
N PRO A 209 5.72 20.37 8.65
CA PRO A 209 6.75 21.38 8.82
C PRO A 209 7.49 21.28 10.16
N ALA A 210 6.81 20.82 11.23
CA ALA A 210 7.43 20.66 12.54
C ALA A 210 8.46 19.52 12.58
N ALA A 211 8.12 18.37 11.98
CA ALA A 211 9.06 17.25 11.84
C ALA A 211 10.23 17.62 10.93
N LEU A 212 9.96 18.33 9.83
CA LEU A 212 11.00 18.81 8.93
C LEU A 212 11.95 19.80 9.63
N ALA A 213 11.41 20.80 10.33
CA ALA A 213 12.22 21.77 11.07
C ALA A 213 13.12 21.09 12.11
N TRP A 214 12.57 20.12 12.84
CA TRP A 214 13.31 19.34 13.83
C TRP A 214 14.45 18.51 13.20
N LEU A 215 14.22 17.92 12.02
CA LEU A 215 15.22 17.16 11.26
C LEU A 215 16.33 18.07 10.72
N VAL A 216 15.97 19.23 10.15
CA VAL A 216 16.92 20.19 9.58
C VAL A 216 17.80 20.82 10.66
N GLU A 217 17.25 21.14 11.84
CA GLU A 217 18.00 21.70 12.98
C GLU A 217 19.17 20.80 13.41
N ARG A 218 19.01 19.48 13.28
CA ARG A 218 20.01 18.48 13.67
C ARG A 218 20.93 18.04 12.55
N TYR A 219 20.67 18.49 11.33
CA TYR A 219 21.55 18.20 10.21
C TYR A 219 22.85 19.01 10.35
N PRO A 220 24.02 18.43 10.03
CA PRO A 220 25.30 19.11 10.21
C PRO A 220 25.31 20.51 9.55
N PRO A 221 25.66 21.58 10.29
CA PRO A 221 25.72 22.93 9.75
C PRO A 221 26.63 22.99 8.52
N GLY A 222 26.17 23.61 7.44
CA GLY A 222 26.93 23.75 6.19
C GLY A 222 26.86 22.55 5.24
N MET A 223 26.20 21.44 5.61
CA MET A 223 25.92 20.33 4.69
C MET A 223 24.58 20.46 3.97
N TYR A 224 23.69 21.35 4.44
CA TYR A 224 22.42 21.64 3.78
C TYR A 224 22.65 22.54 2.57
N ASP A 225 22.72 21.94 1.38
CA ASP A 225 22.92 22.62 0.10
C ASP A 225 21.61 22.79 -0.69
N ASP A 226 21.71 23.43 -1.86
CA ASP A 226 20.57 23.65 -2.75
C ASP A 226 20.01 22.35 -3.33
N GLY A 227 20.84 21.31 -3.49
CA GLY A 227 20.39 19.99 -3.94
C GLY A 227 19.36 19.39 -2.97
N HIS A 228 19.65 19.46 -1.67
CA HIS A 228 18.71 19.03 -0.62
C HIS A 228 17.42 19.85 -0.65
N ALA A 229 17.51 21.18 -0.82
CA ALA A 229 16.34 22.04 -0.90
C ALA A 229 15.42 21.65 -2.07
N TRP A 230 16.00 21.36 -3.24
CA TRP A 230 15.26 20.87 -4.40
C TRP A 230 14.58 19.52 -4.15
N GLU A 231 15.28 18.55 -3.58
CA GLU A 231 14.69 17.24 -3.31
C GLU A 231 13.51 17.32 -2.33
N LEU A 232 13.63 18.14 -1.30
CA LEU A 232 12.57 18.35 -0.33
C LEU A 232 11.37 19.11 -0.92
N ALA A 233 11.63 20.11 -1.77
CA ALA A 233 10.56 20.85 -2.46
C ALA A 233 9.80 19.95 -3.46
N ILE A 234 10.51 19.09 -4.19
CA ILE A 234 9.89 18.09 -5.08
C ILE A 234 9.02 17.13 -4.26
N ALA A 235 9.52 16.61 -3.14
CA ALA A 235 8.73 15.74 -2.27
C ALA A 235 7.48 16.45 -1.72
N ALA A 236 7.59 17.72 -1.32
CA ALA A 236 6.44 18.52 -0.89
C ALA A 236 5.42 18.73 -2.01
N ALA A 237 5.87 18.98 -3.25
CA ALA A 237 5.00 19.10 -4.41
C ALA A 237 4.30 17.77 -4.74
N GLU A 238 5.02 16.65 -4.76
CA GLU A 238 4.46 15.30 -4.92
C GLU A 238 3.38 15.00 -3.86
N GLY A 239 3.58 15.50 -2.64
CA GLY A 239 2.66 15.39 -1.52
C GLY A 239 1.42 16.29 -1.58
N GLY A 240 1.38 17.26 -2.51
CA GLY A 240 0.30 18.24 -2.59
C GLY A 240 0.46 19.44 -1.63
N HIS A 241 1.69 19.75 -1.22
CA HIS A 241 2.02 20.84 -0.31
C HIS A 241 2.80 21.97 -1.01
N PRO A 242 2.16 22.74 -1.91
CA PRO A 242 2.85 23.74 -2.74
C PRO A 242 3.41 24.91 -1.92
N ALA A 243 2.76 25.29 -0.81
CA ALA A 243 3.27 26.34 0.08
C ALA A 243 4.58 25.93 0.77
N LEU A 244 4.70 24.65 1.20
CA LEU A 244 5.93 24.13 1.77
C LEU A 244 7.02 24.01 0.70
N ALA A 245 6.67 23.55 -0.51
CA ALA A 245 7.58 23.52 -1.64
C ALA A 245 8.12 24.92 -1.98
N GLN A 246 7.23 25.93 -1.98
CA GLN A 246 7.60 27.33 -2.18
C GLN A 246 8.53 27.81 -1.07
N GLN A 247 8.17 27.63 0.21
CA GLN A 247 8.98 28.03 1.36
C GLN A 247 10.40 27.43 1.32
N LEU A 248 10.53 26.17 0.91
CA LEU A 248 11.84 25.51 0.78
C LEU A 248 12.72 26.11 -0.32
N LEU A 249 12.08 26.71 -1.32
CA LEU A 249 12.72 27.41 -2.42
C LEU A 249 12.81 28.94 -2.18
N GLU A 250 12.10 29.51 -1.21
CA GLU A 250 12.15 30.94 -0.87
C GLU A 250 13.58 31.34 -0.45
N GLY A 251 14.10 32.43 -1.04
CA GLY A 251 15.51 32.85 -0.88
C GLY A 251 16.50 32.14 -1.80
N ARG A 252 16.13 30.99 -2.38
CA ARG A 252 16.84 30.28 -3.46
C ARG A 252 16.17 30.47 -4.84
N ALA A 253 14.95 30.98 -4.82
CA ALA A 253 14.05 31.17 -5.96
C ALA A 253 14.40 32.36 -6.87
N GLY A 254 15.32 33.25 -6.46
CA GLY A 254 15.77 34.39 -7.28
C GLY A 254 16.33 33.96 -8.64
N HIS A 255 16.78 32.70 -8.76
CA HIS A 255 17.29 32.10 -9.98
C HIS A 255 16.30 31.21 -10.73
N LEU A 256 15.02 31.02 -10.37
CA LEU A 256 14.16 30.05 -11.10
C LEU A 256 13.93 30.42 -12.57
N ALA A 257 13.75 31.72 -12.87
CA ALA A 257 13.57 32.23 -14.22
C ALA A 257 14.89 32.30 -15.00
N GLU A 258 16.00 32.70 -14.35
CA GLU A 258 17.34 32.68 -14.94
C GLU A 258 17.81 31.23 -15.19
N ALA A 259 17.63 30.33 -14.23
CA ALA A 259 17.94 28.91 -14.32
C ALA A 259 17.18 28.24 -15.46
N ALA A 260 15.88 28.52 -15.60
CA ALA A 260 15.12 28.01 -16.75
C ALA A 260 15.60 28.58 -18.10
N ALA A 261 16.26 29.75 -18.10
CA ALA A 261 16.72 30.45 -19.30
C ALA A 261 18.18 30.14 -19.70
N THR A 262 19.08 29.84 -18.75
CA THR A 262 20.53 29.71 -18.95
C THR A 262 21.18 28.48 -18.30
N ALA A 263 20.46 27.68 -17.51
CA ALA A 263 21.12 26.72 -16.64
C ALA A 263 21.73 25.49 -17.33
N PRO A 264 22.83 24.94 -16.76
CA PRO A 264 23.32 23.61 -17.08
C PRO A 264 22.28 22.51 -16.74
N GLY A 265 22.48 21.30 -17.29
CA GLY A 265 21.48 20.23 -17.28
C GLY A 265 20.88 19.82 -15.92
N ALA A 266 21.55 20.08 -14.80
CA ALA A 266 21.07 19.70 -13.46
C ALA A 266 19.88 20.55 -12.96
N GLU A 267 19.91 21.87 -13.12
CA GLU A 267 18.79 22.72 -12.66
C GLU A 267 17.56 22.55 -13.55
N LYS A 268 17.77 22.38 -14.86
CA LYS A 268 16.71 21.99 -15.79
C LYS A 268 16.03 20.68 -15.38
N LEU A 269 16.81 19.68 -14.94
CA LEU A 269 16.28 18.43 -14.43
C LEU A 269 15.46 18.62 -13.14
N ASN A 270 15.93 19.48 -12.22
CA ASN A 270 15.22 19.78 -10.98
C ASN A 270 13.89 20.51 -11.25
N LEU A 271 13.87 21.48 -12.17
CA LEU A 271 12.65 22.14 -12.62
C LEU A 271 11.66 21.14 -13.22
N ARG A 272 12.14 20.21 -14.06
CA ARG A 272 11.31 19.14 -14.62
C ARG A 272 10.73 18.25 -13.52
N ARG A 273 11.55 17.81 -12.56
CA ARG A 273 11.09 16.98 -11.43
C ARG A 273 10.10 17.72 -10.55
N LEU A 274 10.30 19.02 -10.30
CA LEU A 274 9.34 19.86 -9.58
C LEU A 274 8.00 19.92 -10.32
N LEU A 275 8.02 20.14 -11.64
CA LEU A 275 6.82 20.13 -12.46
C LEU A 275 6.09 18.79 -12.43
N CYS A 276 6.83 17.67 -12.48
CA CYS A 276 6.28 16.33 -12.29
C CYS A 276 5.64 16.16 -10.91
N GLY A 277 6.28 16.64 -9.85
CA GLY A 277 5.74 16.62 -8.49
C GLY A 277 4.45 17.42 -8.38
N LEU A 278 4.43 18.64 -8.92
CA LEU A 278 3.22 19.48 -9.00
C LEU A 278 2.11 18.78 -9.79
N ALA A 279 2.46 18.14 -10.93
CA ALA A 279 1.54 17.35 -11.76
C ALA A 279 0.87 16.23 -11.02
N PHE A 280 1.65 15.50 -10.25
CA PHE A 280 1.14 14.41 -9.47
C PHE A 280 0.28 14.90 -8.30
N GLY A 281 0.83 15.76 -7.43
CA GLY A 281 0.30 16.05 -6.09
C GLY A 281 -0.54 17.31 -5.94
N CYS A 282 -0.29 18.37 -6.71
CA CYS A 282 -0.86 19.69 -6.46
C CYS A 282 -2.02 20.04 -7.40
N PRO A 283 -3.03 20.82 -6.95
CA PRO A 283 -4.08 21.31 -7.83
C PRO A 283 -3.54 22.39 -8.79
N LEU A 284 -4.24 22.61 -9.90
CA LEU A 284 -3.89 23.51 -10.99
C LEU A 284 -3.62 24.95 -10.55
N PRO A 285 -4.31 25.55 -9.56
CA PRO A 285 -3.94 26.90 -9.10
C PRO A 285 -2.50 26.98 -8.57
N ALA A 286 -2.00 25.91 -7.95
CA ALA A 286 -0.60 25.85 -7.51
C ALA A 286 0.34 25.77 -8.72
N PHE A 287 -0.03 25.01 -9.74
CA PHE A 287 0.68 25.00 -11.01
C PHE A 287 0.75 26.37 -11.67
N GLU A 288 -0.38 27.07 -11.77
CA GLU A 288 -0.46 28.40 -12.37
C GLU A 288 0.39 29.40 -11.59
N HIS A 289 0.41 29.27 -10.26
CA HIS A 289 1.28 30.06 -9.39
C HIS A 289 2.76 29.83 -9.73
N PHE A 290 3.22 28.57 -9.78
CA PHE A 290 4.60 28.23 -10.17
C PHE A 290 4.92 28.60 -11.64
N HIS A 291 3.94 28.51 -12.53
CA HIS A 291 4.05 28.94 -13.93
C HIS A 291 4.30 30.45 -14.05
N GLY A 292 3.69 31.26 -13.18
CA GLY A 292 3.91 32.71 -13.14
C GLY A 292 5.38 33.10 -12.94
N TYR A 293 6.18 32.25 -12.29
CA TYR A 293 7.62 32.46 -12.12
C TYR A 293 8.45 32.08 -13.35
N VAL A 294 7.93 31.22 -14.25
CA VAL A 294 8.68 30.67 -15.39
C VAL A 294 7.82 30.60 -16.69
N PRO A 295 7.21 31.70 -17.20
CA PRO A 295 6.18 31.60 -18.23
C PRO A 295 6.69 31.11 -19.60
N ALA A 296 7.90 31.53 -20.01
CA ALA A 296 8.54 31.12 -21.26
C ALA A 296 9.56 29.98 -21.08
N GLY A 297 9.86 29.59 -19.84
CA GLY A 297 10.91 28.62 -19.53
C GLY A 297 10.43 27.17 -19.57
N TRP A 298 9.14 26.89 -19.35
CA TRP A 298 8.64 25.51 -19.39
C TRP A 298 8.77 24.85 -20.77
N GLY A 299 8.63 25.60 -21.87
CA GLY A 299 8.93 25.08 -23.21
C GLY A 299 10.39 24.67 -23.40
N ARG A 300 11.34 25.38 -22.74
CA ARG A 300 12.77 25.04 -22.73
C ARG A 300 13.10 23.86 -21.81
N VAL A 301 12.34 23.71 -20.71
CA VAL A 301 12.45 22.58 -19.78
C VAL A 301 11.87 21.30 -20.42
N LEU A 302 10.75 21.43 -21.14
CA LEU A 302 10.05 20.36 -21.85
C LEU A 302 10.42 20.37 -23.34
N ASP A 303 11.72 20.35 -23.64
CA ASP A 303 12.29 20.44 -24.99
C ASP A 303 12.22 19.14 -25.81
N SER A 304 11.77 18.05 -25.20
CA SER A 304 11.73 16.72 -25.79
C SER A 304 10.44 15.99 -25.45
N VAL A 305 10.03 15.07 -26.34
CA VAL A 305 8.85 14.22 -26.10
C VAL A 305 9.01 13.37 -24.84
N ALA A 306 10.23 12.97 -24.49
CA ALA A 306 10.50 12.26 -23.24
C ALA A 306 10.26 13.15 -22.01
N ALA A 307 10.68 14.42 -22.04
CA ALA A 307 10.44 15.36 -20.93
C ALA A 307 8.94 15.69 -20.78
N ALA A 308 8.26 16.02 -21.88
CA ALA A 308 6.81 16.24 -21.86
C ALA A 308 6.05 14.96 -21.44
N GLY A 309 6.51 13.80 -21.89
CA GLY A 309 6.01 12.49 -21.52
C GLY A 309 6.11 12.18 -20.03
N SER A 310 7.21 12.57 -19.36
CA SER A 310 7.32 12.41 -17.90
C SER A 310 6.27 13.23 -17.13
N VAL A 311 5.95 14.44 -17.60
CA VAL A 311 4.90 15.27 -17.00
C VAL A 311 3.52 14.68 -17.28
N LEU A 312 3.29 14.19 -18.51
CA LEU A 312 2.07 13.49 -18.88
C LEU A 312 1.81 12.27 -17.98
N SER A 313 2.84 11.45 -17.73
CA SER A 313 2.77 10.32 -16.79
C SER A 313 2.29 10.76 -15.41
N CYS A 314 2.86 11.84 -14.86
CA CYS A 314 2.45 12.40 -13.57
C CYS A 314 1.03 12.97 -13.57
N ILE A 315 0.57 13.59 -14.68
CA ILE A 315 -0.81 14.07 -14.82
C ILE A 315 -1.79 12.89 -14.79
N VAL A 316 -1.52 11.84 -15.57
CA VAL A 316 -2.35 10.64 -15.61
C VAL A 316 -2.38 9.96 -14.24
N CYS A 317 -1.25 9.95 -13.54
CA CYS A 317 -1.14 9.44 -12.17
C CYS A 317 -1.68 10.39 -11.10
N SER A 318 -2.11 11.61 -11.44
CA SER A 318 -2.38 12.66 -10.45
C SER A 318 -3.43 12.26 -9.42
N VAL A 319 -3.18 12.61 -8.16
CA VAL A 319 -4.14 12.41 -7.04
C VAL A 319 -5.26 13.46 -7.03
N THR A 320 -5.12 14.55 -7.79
CA THR A 320 -6.09 15.64 -7.78
C THR A 320 -7.14 15.46 -8.90
N PRO A 321 -8.38 15.95 -8.69
CA PRO A 321 -9.49 15.74 -9.63
C PRO A 321 -9.42 16.60 -10.89
N ASP A 322 -8.50 17.56 -10.96
CA ASP A 322 -8.34 18.52 -12.06
C ASP A 322 -7.31 18.10 -13.11
N TRP A 323 -6.98 16.81 -13.15
CA TRP A 323 -6.04 16.22 -14.10
C TRP A 323 -6.41 16.50 -15.56
N GLU A 324 -7.70 16.58 -15.92
CA GLU A 324 -8.15 16.92 -17.28
C GLU A 324 -7.69 18.32 -17.69
N ARG A 325 -7.72 19.27 -16.76
CA ARG A 325 -7.27 20.65 -17.03
C ARG A 325 -5.75 20.71 -17.15
N LYS A 326 -5.02 19.94 -16.33
CA LYS A 326 -3.56 19.78 -16.46
C LYS A 326 -3.17 19.14 -17.80
N LEU A 327 -3.94 18.16 -18.25
CA LEU A 327 -3.76 17.52 -19.56
C LEU A 327 -3.96 18.55 -20.69
N ALA A 328 -5.05 19.34 -20.63
CA ALA A 328 -5.31 20.40 -21.61
C ALA A 328 -4.19 21.46 -21.63
N TRP A 329 -3.67 21.84 -20.45
CA TRP A 329 -2.53 22.74 -20.33
C TRP A 329 -1.28 22.18 -21.03
N LEU A 330 -0.93 20.91 -20.80
CA LEU A 330 0.24 20.29 -21.42
C LEU A 330 0.07 20.21 -22.95
N GLN A 331 -1.13 19.90 -23.43
CA GLN A 331 -1.41 19.90 -24.86
C GLN A 331 -1.20 21.29 -25.49
N GLU A 332 -1.70 22.34 -24.85
CA GLU A 332 -1.55 23.70 -25.36
C GLU A 332 -0.08 24.14 -25.39
N LEU A 333 0.69 23.76 -24.38
CA LEU A 333 2.13 24.01 -24.33
C LEU A 333 2.87 23.28 -25.46
N CYS A 334 2.53 22.01 -25.74
CA CYS A 334 3.12 21.24 -26.84
C CYS A 334 2.74 21.82 -28.22
N ARG A 335 1.52 22.35 -28.39
CA ARG A 335 1.09 23.04 -29.63
C ARG A 335 1.86 24.34 -29.83
N SER A 336 1.91 25.19 -28.81
CA SER A 336 2.56 26.50 -28.86
C SER A 336 4.07 26.39 -29.11
N SER A 337 4.72 25.35 -28.58
CA SER A 337 6.15 25.12 -28.80
C SER A 337 6.49 24.65 -30.22
N SER A 338 5.50 24.24 -31.01
CA SER A 338 5.68 23.81 -32.42
C SER A 338 5.62 24.95 -33.44
N SER A 339 5.06 26.11 -33.06
CA SER A 339 4.97 27.28 -33.93
C SER A 339 6.17 28.23 -33.86
N ASP A 340 6.96 28.16 -32.78
CA ASP A 340 8.12 29.06 -32.57
C ASP A 340 9.42 28.56 -33.22
N CYS A 341 9.47 27.34 -33.77
CA CYS A 341 10.59 26.85 -34.56
C CYS A 341 10.47 27.29 -36.03
N GLY A 342 10.62 28.59 -36.27
CA GLY A 342 10.79 29.12 -37.62
C GLY A 342 12.04 28.54 -38.28
N ALA A 343 11.84 27.66 -39.27
CA ALA A 343 12.64 27.39 -40.50
C ALA A 343 14.19 27.47 -40.51
N ALA A 344 14.91 27.60 -39.39
CA ALA A 344 16.36 27.76 -39.36
C ALA A 344 16.99 26.72 -38.42
N GLY A 345 17.28 25.54 -38.97
CA GLY A 345 17.98 24.47 -38.25
C GLY A 345 17.72 23.06 -38.76
N ALA A 346 17.54 22.86 -40.07
CA ALA A 346 17.46 21.54 -40.69
C ALA A 346 18.86 20.90 -40.79
N ALA A 347 19.51 20.63 -39.65
CA ALA A 347 20.81 19.96 -39.62
C ALA A 347 21.02 18.98 -38.47
N ASP A 348 20.07 18.78 -37.55
CA ASP A 348 20.10 17.68 -36.56
C ASP A 348 18.88 16.75 -36.67
N ALA A 349 18.48 16.50 -37.92
CA ALA A 349 17.36 15.63 -38.32
C ALA A 349 17.67 14.12 -38.16
N ALA A 350 18.37 13.72 -37.10
CA ALA A 350 18.67 12.32 -36.81
C ALA A 350 17.86 11.73 -35.63
N ALA A 351 17.11 12.51 -34.83
CA ALA A 351 16.31 11.94 -33.72
C ALA A 351 15.06 12.72 -33.23
N GLY A 352 14.75 13.92 -33.75
CA GLY A 352 13.75 14.80 -33.12
C GLY A 352 12.31 14.59 -33.61
N VAL A 353 11.48 13.87 -32.87
CA VAL A 353 10.02 13.96 -33.01
C VAL A 353 9.58 15.32 -32.42
N PRO A 354 8.84 16.17 -33.15
CA PRO A 354 8.36 17.45 -32.59
C PRO A 354 7.48 17.18 -31.37
N LEU A 355 7.44 18.10 -30.40
CA LEU A 355 6.61 17.96 -29.19
C LEU A 355 5.12 17.70 -29.50
N ALA A 356 4.63 18.23 -30.62
CA ALA A 356 3.30 17.93 -31.14
C ALA A 356 3.08 16.42 -31.40
N GLY A 357 4.13 15.66 -31.71
CA GLY A 357 4.10 14.21 -31.88
C GLY A 357 3.85 13.42 -30.59
N LEU A 358 3.77 14.07 -29.42
CA LEU A 358 3.21 13.46 -28.20
C LEU A 358 1.69 13.23 -28.34
N PHE A 359 0.99 14.10 -29.06
CA PHE A 359 -0.47 14.12 -29.22
C PHE A 359 -0.86 14.15 -30.71
N GLY A 360 -1.20 12.99 -31.29
CA GLY A 360 -1.69 12.88 -32.66
C GLY A 360 -0.62 13.03 -33.78
N GLY A 361 -0.94 12.52 -34.98
CA GLY A 361 -0.09 12.61 -36.19
C GLY A 361 0.68 11.33 -36.55
N ALA A 362 1.29 11.28 -37.74
CA ALA A 362 2.01 10.09 -38.27
C ALA A 362 3.29 9.69 -37.47
N ALA A 363 3.69 10.53 -36.51
CA ALA A 363 4.78 10.30 -35.57
C ALA A 363 4.29 9.99 -34.13
N ALA A 364 2.99 10.13 -33.84
CA ALA A 364 2.41 9.78 -32.56
C ALA A 364 2.58 8.28 -32.31
N GLY A 365 3.25 7.95 -31.20
CA GLY A 365 3.59 6.58 -30.82
C GLY A 365 4.95 6.06 -31.32
N ARG A 366 5.76 6.87 -32.04
CA ARG A 366 7.19 6.53 -32.24
C ARG A 366 8.06 6.94 -31.06
N ALA A 367 7.59 7.88 -30.26
CA ALA A 367 8.26 8.28 -29.03
C ALA A 367 7.81 7.33 -27.91
N GLY A 368 8.66 6.37 -27.55
CA GLY A 368 8.47 5.49 -26.40
C GLY A 368 8.50 6.29 -25.10
N VAL A 369 7.35 6.85 -24.71
CA VAL A 369 7.18 7.55 -23.44
C VAL A 369 6.90 6.52 -22.35
N TYR A 370 7.72 6.51 -21.31
CA TYR A 370 7.45 5.73 -20.11
C TYR A 370 6.24 6.33 -19.37
N MET A 371 5.26 5.49 -19.08
CA MET A 371 4.06 5.84 -18.32
C MET A 371 3.93 4.89 -17.13
N ASP A 372 3.66 5.44 -15.93
CA ASP A 372 3.47 4.61 -14.73
C ASP A 372 2.01 4.13 -14.63
N TRP A 373 1.66 3.16 -15.48
CA TRP A 373 0.31 2.62 -15.53
C TRP A 373 -0.10 1.93 -14.22
N ALA A 374 0.86 1.37 -13.48
CA ALA A 374 0.59 0.74 -12.20
C ALA A 374 0.06 1.74 -11.17
N VAL A 375 0.66 2.94 -11.09
CA VAL A 375 0.16 4.03 -10.24
C VAL A 375 -1.14 4.60 -10.79
N ALA A 376 -1.24 4.83 -12.10
CA ALA A 376 -2.46 5.35 -12.72
C ALA A 376 -3.69 4.46 -12.47
N ALA A 377 -3.53 3.13 -12.55
CA ALA A 377 -4.60 2.17 -12.31
C ALA A 377 -5.02 2.09 -10.82
N THR A 378 -4.33 2.77 -9.91
CA THR A 378 -4.81 2.93 -8.54
C THR A 378 -5.92 3.97 -8.40
N ARG A 379 -6.10 4.84 -9.41
CA ARG A 379 -7.13 5.89 -9.40
C ARG A 379 -8.50 5.28 -9.72
N ALA A 380 -9.55 5.79 -9.07
CA ALA A 380 -10.91 5.29 -9.26
C ALA A 380 -11.50 5.66 -10.65
N ASP A 381 -10.99 6.71 -11.26
CA ASP A 381 -11.38 7.24 -12.58
C ASP A 381 -10.41 6.81 -13.69
N PHE A 382 -9.67 5.71 -13.51
CA PHE A 382 -8.63 5.26 -14.43
C PHE A 382 -9.14 5.03 -15.86
N ALA A 383 -10.27 4.35 -16.03
CA ALA A 383 -10.90 4.17 -17.35
C ALA A 383 -11.24 5.51 -18.03
N GLN A 384 -11.69 6.52 -17.28
CA GLN A 384 -11.96 7.87 -17.82
C GLN A 384 -10.65 8.55 -18.28
N ARG A 385 -9.59 8.44 -17.47
CA ARG A 385 -8.25 8.99 -17.82
C ARG A 385 -7.72 8.37 -19.10
N LEU A 386 -7.87 7.06 -19.28
CA LEU A 386 -7.47 6.36 -20.52
C LEU A 386 -8.24 6.86 -21.74
N ARG A 387 -9.55 7.04 -21.63
CA ARG A 387 -10.38 7.56 -22.74
C ARG A 387 -10.04 9.00 -23.09
N ALA A 388 -9.87 9.86 -22.09
CA ALA A 388 -9.47 11.24 -22.31
C ALA A 388 -8.11 11.29 -23.00
N LEU A 389 -7.14 10.51 -22.54
CA LEU A 389 -5.83 10.40 -23.16
C LEU A 389 -5.93 9.87 -24.60
N HIS A 390 -6.72 8.84 -24.86
CA HIS A 390 -6.98 8.37 -26.22
C HIS A 390 -7.61 9.44 -27.11
N ALA A 391 -8.57 10.21 -26.59
CA ALA A 391 -9.21 11.31 -27.30
C ALA A 391 -8.23 12.46 -27.65
N THR A 392 -7.12 12.59 -26.91
CA THR A 392 -6.04 13.52 -27.27
C THR A 392 -5.22 13.11 -28.50
N GLY A 393 -5.46 11.90 -29.03
CA GLY A 393 -4.64 11.32 -30.10
C GLY A 393 -3.32 10.73 -29.59
N PHE A 394 -3.18 10.50 -28.28
CA PHE A 394 -2.04 9.79 -27.72
C PHE A 394 -1.99 8.36 -28.26
N GLY A 395 -0.84 7.97 -28.82
CA GLY A 395 -0.66 6.65 -29.44
C GLY A 395 -0.29 5.59 -28.39
N PHE A 396 -1.13 4.57 -28.24
CA PHE A 396 -0.85 3.38 -27.41
C PHE A 396 -0.09 2.30 -28.19
N LEU A 397 0.96 2.68 -28.93
CA LEU A 397 1.71 1.74 -29.78
C LEU A 397 2.65 0.83 -28.96
N GLY A 398 2.88 -0.38 -29.47
CA GLY A 398 3.84 -1.34 -28.90
C GLY A 398 3.38 -1.90 -27.54
N LEU A 399 4.29 -1.94 -26.56
CA LEU A 399 4.06 -2.51 -25.24
C LEU A 399 3.08 -1.71 -24.37
N ALA A 400 2.77 -0.45 -24.73
CA ALA A 400 1.94 0.42 -23.90
C ALA A 400 0.52 -0.15 -23.68
N ALA A 401 -0.12 -0.71 -24.71
CA ALA A 401 -1.44 -1.34 -24.56
C ALA A 401 -1.38 -2.59 -23.66
N GLU A 402 -0.29 -3.35 -23.70
CA GLU A 402 -0.08 -4.51 -22.82
C GLU A 402 0.14 -4.07 -21.37
N GLU A 403 0.95 -3.05 -21.12
CA GLU A 403 1.20 -2.50 -19.79
C GLU A 403 -0.08 -1.91 -19.16
N VAL A 404 -0.93 -1.25 -19.95
CA VAL A 404 -2.24 -0.76 -19.48
C VAL A 404 -3.17 -1.94 -19.17
N ALA A 405 -3.19 -2.99 -20.01
CA ALA A 405 -3.96 -4.19 -19.75
C ALA A 405 -3.50 -4.89 -18.46
N GLU A 406 -2.19 -5.01 -18.27
CA GLU A 406 -1.56 -5.59 -17.07
C GLU A 406 -1.96 -4.79 -15.82
N ALA A 407 -1.83 -3.45 -15.85
CA ALA A 407 -2.20 -2.59 -14.74
C ALA A 407 -3.71 -2.67 -14.42
N SER A 408 -4.56 -2.68 -15.45
CA SER A 408 -6.02 -2.84 -15.31
C SER A 408 -6.37 -4.19 -14.68
N ALA A 409 -5.74 -5.27 -15.14
CA ALA A 409 -5.95 -6.62 -14.65
C ALA A 409 -5.55 -6.78 -13.18
N ARG A 410 -4.38 -6.23 -12.80
CA ARG A 410 -3.89 -6.24 -11.41
C ARG A 410 -4.84 -5.52 -10.44
N ARG A 411 -5.52 -4.48 -10.91
CA ARG A 411 -6.40 -3.62 -10.11
C ARG A 411 -7.88 -4.02 -10.16
N GLY A 412 -8.25 -4.93 -11.04
CA GLY A 412 -9.63 -5.37 -11.19
C GLY A 412 -10.51 -4.42 -11.99
N ASP A 413 -9.94 -3.48 -12.76
CA ASP A 413 -10.70 -2.51 -13.54
C ASP A 413 -11.16 -3.15 -14.86
N MET A 414 -12.36 -3.72 -14.81
CA MET A 414 -13.02 -4.38 -15.94
C MET A 414 -13.29 -3.42 -17.11
N GLU A 415 -13.57 -2.16 -16.80
CA GLU A 415 -13.92 -1.15 -17.78
C GLU A 415 -12.67 -0.70 -18.56
N ALA A 416 -11.58 -0.42 -17.84
CA ALA A 416 -10.29 -0.13 -18.44
C ALA A 416 -9.77 -1.31 -19.26
N LEU A 417 -9.83 -2.54 -18.72
CA LEU A 417 -9.37 -3.73 -19.45
C LEU A 417 -10.15 -3.96 -20.75
N SER A 418 -11.49 -3.80 -20.71
CA SER A 418 -12.32 -3.94 -21.91
C SER A 418 -12.00 -2.86 -22.95
N PHE A 419 -11.82 -1.60 -22.51
CA PHE A 419 -11.41 -0.51 -23.41
C PHE A 419 -10.07 -0.80 -24.09
N VAL A 420 -9.09 -1.32 -23.35
CA VAL A 420 -7.77 -1.66 -23.89
C VAL A 420 -7.85 -2.78 -24.93
N ILE A 421 -8.61 -3.84 -24.65
CA ILE A 421 -8.76 -4.98 -25.57
C ILE A 421 -9.56 -4.58 -26.80
N ASP A 422 -10.72 -3.96 -26.61
CA ASP A 422 -11.69 -3.73 -27.69
C ASP A 422 -11.36 -2.48 -28.52
N THR A 423 -10.70 -1.46 -27.94
CA THR A 423 -10.41 -0.19 -28.63
C THR A 423 -8.93 0.00 -28.93
N LEU A 424 -8.02 -0.34 -28.00
CA LEU A 424 -6.58 -0.12 -28.17
C LEU A 424 -5.87 -1.30 -28.85
N GLY A 425 -6.59 -2.40 -29.12
CA GLY A 425 -6.03 -3.60 -29.75
C GLY A 425 -5.15 -4.44 -28.81
N GLY A 426 -5.27 -4.24 -27.50
CA GLY A 426 -4.58 -5.05 -26.49
C GLY A 426 -5.01 -6.52 -26.53
N ARG A 427 -4.16 -7.41 -26.03
CA ARG A 427 -4.42 -8.85 -25.94
C ARG A 427 -4.25 -9.33 -24.51
N VAL A 428 -4.93 -10.42 -24.18
CA VAL A 428 -4.65 -11.17 -22.96
C VAL A 428 -3.36 -11.95 -23.22
N THR A 429 -2.27 -11.50 -22.61
CA THR A 429 -0.96 -12.18 -22.62
C THR A 429 -0.72 -12.84 -21.26
N GLY A 430 0.28 -13.72 -21.17
CA GLY A 430 0.67 -14.32 -19.88
C GLY A 430 1.00 -13.31 -18.78
N ARG A 431 1.43 -12.09 -19.13
CA ARG A 431 1.63 -11.00 -18.15
C ARG A 431 0.31 -10.48 -17.60
N VAL A 432 -0.69 -10.29 -18.46
CA VAL A 432 -2.04 -9.86 -18.07
C VAL A 432 -2.71 -10.94 -17.21
N GLU A 433 -2.51 -12.21 -17.54
CA GLU A 433 -2.98 -13.36 -16.74
C GLU A 433 -2.36 -13.35 -15.35
N GLN A 434 -1.03 -13.28 -15.25
CA GLN A 434 -0.33 -13.23 -13.97
C GLN A 434 -0.76 -12.01 -13.14
N ALA A 435 -0.98 -10.86 -13.79
CA ALA A 435 -1.50 -9.66 -13.15
C ALA A 435 -2.91 -9.88 -12.61
N ALA A 436 -3.82 -10.47 -13.39
CA ALA A 436 -5.17 -10.82 -12.94
C ALA A 436 -5.15 -11.78 -11.74
N VAL A 437 -4.26 -12.78 -11.77
CA VAL A 437 -4.06 -13.74 -10.66
C VAL A 437 -3.58 -13.05 -9.40
N SER A 438 -2.60 -12.13 -9.51
CA SER A 438 -2.11 -11.35 -8.37
C SER A 438 -3.17 -10.41 -7.76
N GLY A 439 -4.04 -9.84 -8.62
CA GLY A 439 -5.17 -9.00 -8.21
C GLY A 439 -6.27 -9.81 -7.52
N GLY A 440 -6.54 -11.03 -8.00
CA GLY A 440 -7.50 -11.96 -7.41
C GLY A 440 -8.97 -11.56 -7.62
N HIS A 441 -9.26 -10.76 -8.65
CA HIS A 441 -10.62 -10.31 -8.96
C HIS A 441 -11.35 -11.37 -9.79
N LEU A 442 -12.23 -12.16 -9.14
CA LEU A 442 -12.94 -13.29 -9.78
C LEU A 442 -13.62 -12.95 -11.12
N PRO A 443 -14.39 -11.85 -11.26
CA PRO A 443 -15.02 -11.52 -12.56
C PRO A 443 -13.99 -11.28 -13.68
N LEU A 444 -12.83 -10.75 -13.33
CA LEU A 444 -11.75 -10.48 -14.27
C LEU A 444 -11.04 -11.76 -14.70
N LEU A 445 -10.76 -12.66 -13.75
CA LEU A 445 -10.21 -13.99 -14.04
C LEU A 445 -11.15 -14.82 -14.94
N GLN A 446 -12.46 -14.74 -14.72
CA GLN A 446 -13.46 -15.36 -15.59
C GLN A 446 -13.48 -14.73 -16.98
N LEU A 447 -13.32 -13.41 -17.08
CA LEU A 447 -13.23 -12.71 -18.36
C LEU A 447 -11.97 -13.12 -19.13
N THR A 448 -10.81 -13.18 -18.48
CA THR A 448 -9.56 -13.60 -19.14
C THR A 448 -9.65 -15.05 -19.61
N ARG A 449 -10.25 -15.96 -18.82
CA ARG A 449 -10.52 -17.34 -19.25
C ARG A 449 -11.39 -17.41 -20.49
N LYS A 450 -12.50 -16.65 -20.52
CA LYS A 450 -13.38 -16.53 -21.69
C LYS A 450 -12.68 -15.97 -22.93
N ARG A 451 -11.60 -15.23 -22.75
CA ARG A 451 -10.78 -14.65 -23.82
C ARG A 451 -9.57 -15.53 -24.18
N GLY A 452 -9.50 -16.76 -23.66
CA GLY A 452 -8.52 -17.77 -24.05
C GLY A 452 -7.33 -17.95 -23.10
N ALA A 453 -7.36 -17.36 -21.90
CA ALA A 453 -6.36 -17.63 -20.87
C ALA A 453 -6.56 -19.03 -20.29
N CYS A 454 -5.46 -19.78 -20.10
CA CYS A 454 -5.45 -21.06 -19.41
C CYS A 454 -4.70 -20.91 -18.09
N PHE A 455 -5.24 -21.47 -17.01
CA PHE A 455 -4.61 -21.39 -15.69
C PHE A 455 -3.87 -22.68 -15.35
N THR A 456 -2.85 -22.54 -14.53
CA THR A 456 -1.97 -23.63 -14.09
C THR A 456 -1.93 -23.72 -12.57
N PRO A 457 -1.46 -24.85 -11.99
CA PRO A 457 -1.29 -24.95 -10.54
C PRO A 457 -0.34 -23.88 -9.95
N ARG A 458 0.56 -23.30 -10.76
CA ARG A 458 1.43 -22.17 -10.37
C ARG A 458 0.63 -20.89 -10.09
N ASP A 459 -0.50 -20.69 -10.77
CA ASP A 459 -1.37 -19.53 -10.56
C ASP A 459 -2.08 -19.60 -9.21
N VAL A 460 -2.42 -20.81 -8.75
CA VAL A 460 -2.94 -21.06 -7.39
C VAL A 460 -1.94 -20.62 -6.34
N VAL A 461 -0.66 -21.02 -6.49
CA VAL A 461 0.43 -20.62 -5.59
C VAL A 461 0.62 -19.11 -5.60
N THR A 462 0.58 -18.49 -6.77
CA THR A 462 0.70 -17.03 -6.92
C THR A 462 -0.44 -16.31 -6.21
N ALA A 463 -1.70 -16.70 -6.45
CA ALA A 463 -2.87 -16.14 -5.79
C ALA A 463 -2.80 -16.30 -4.26
N ALA A 464 -2.37 -17.47 -3.78
CA ALA A 464 -2.19 -17.75 -2.35
C ALA A 464 -1.09 -16.88 -1.71
N GLY A 465 0.03 -16.64 -2.41
CA GLY A 465 1.09 -15.75 -1.96
C GLY A 465 0.60 -14.30 -1.75
N TYR A 466 -0.32 -13.83 -2.60
CA TYR A 466 -1.02 -12.55 -2.44
C TYR A 466 -2.26 -12.62 -1.54
N GLN A 467 -2.50 -13.75 -0.87
CA GLN A 467 -3.63 -13.99 0.04
C GLN A 467 -5.01 -13.80 -0.63
N ARG A 468 -5.11 -14.12 -1.92
CA ARG A 468 -6.34 -14.04 -2.72
C ARG A 468 -7.13 -15.35 -2.61
N TRP A 469 -7.57 -15.72 -1.41
CA TRP A 469 -8.08 -17.07 -1.11
C TRP A 469 -9.25 -17.52 -1.99
N ALA A 470 -10.22 -16.65 -2.24
CA ALA A 470 -11.36 -16.98 -3.11
C ALA A 470 -10.92 -17.18 -4.57
N ALA A 471 -9.96 -16.38 -5.04
CA ALA A 471 -9.39 -16.56 -6.37
C ALA A 471 -8.53 -17.82 -6.45
N ALA A 472 -7.72 -18.12 -5.43
CA ALA A 472 -6.91 -19.32 -5.37
C ALA A 472 -7.77 -20.60 -5.39
N GLN A 473 -8.92 -20.60 -4.71
CA GLN A 473 -9.85 -21.72 -4.76
C GLN A 473 -10.43 -21.91 -6.18
N TRP A 474 -10.95 -20.83 -6.78
CA TRP A 474 -11.48 -20.90 -8.15
C TRP A 474 -10.42 -21.26 -9.19
N LEU A 475 -9.19 -20.76 -9.03
CA LEU A 475 -8.05 -21.09 -9.88
C LEU A 475 -7.64 -22.55 -9.75
N ALA A 476 -7.85 -23.18 -8.59
CA ALA A 476 -7.55 -24.59 -8.41
C ALA A 476 -8.48 -25.45 -9.27
N ASP A 477 -9.77 -25.12 -9.28
CA ASP A 477 -10.76 -25.76 -10.16
C ASP A 477 -10.45 -25.49 -11.63
N ALA A 478 -10.20 -24.23 -11.98
CA ALA A 478 -9.89 -23.84 -13.36
C ALA A 478 -8.60 -24.50 -13.88
N ALA A 479 -7.55 -24.60 -13.06
CA ALA A 479 -6.30 -25.24 -13.44
C ALA A 479 -6.42 -26.76 -13.57
N ALA A 480 -7.29 -27.40 -12.79
CA ALA A 480 -7.60 -28.83 -12.96
C ALA A 480 -8.40 -29.11 -14.24
N GLU A 481 -9.29 -28.19 -14.64
CA GLU A 481 -10.05 -28.28 -15.88
C GLU A 481 -9.20 -27.95 -17.12
N ASP A 482 -8.33 -26.94 -17.03
CA ASP A 482 -7.48 -26.47 -18.14
C ASP A 482 -6.26 -27.40 -18.36
N ALA A 483 -6.01 -28.32 -17.44
CA ALA A 483 -4.95 -29.31 -17.49
C ALA A 483 -5.21 -30.40 -18.56
N GLU A 484 -5.01 -30.06 -19.83
CA GLU A 484 -4.61 -31.05 -20.84
C GLU A 484 -3.13 -31.42 -20.63
N TYR A 485 -2.81 -32.10 -19.52
CA TYR A 485 -1.52 -32.76 -19.39
C TYR A 485 -1.55 -33.98 -20.31
N GLY A 486 -0.86 -33.91 -21.46
CA GLY A 486 -0.69 -35.03 -22.40
C GLY A 486 0.11 -36.23 -21.84
N CYS A 487 0.07 -36.46 -20.53
CA CYS A 487 0.66 -37.59 -19.84
C CYS A 487 -0.36 -38.22 -18.88
N ASP A 488 -0.77 -39.45 -19.16
CA ASP A 488 -1.63 -40.29 -18.32
C ASP A 488 -0.93 -40.77 -17.03
N ASP A 489 -0.16 -39.90 -16.36
CA ASP A 489 0.61 -40.25 -15.16
C ASP A 489 0.01 -39.59 -13.90
N GLU A 490 -0.96 -40.29 -13.30
CA GLU A 490 -1.64 -39.91 -12.05
C GLU A 490 -0.65 -39.63 -10.90
N GLN A 491 0.56 -40.21 -10.92
CA GLN A 491 1.59 -39.95 -9.89
C GLN A 491 2.23 -38.57 -10.05
N TYR A 492 2.36 -38.07 -11.28
CA TYR A 492 2.91 -36.75 -11.55
C TYR A 492 1.93 -35.65 -11.09
N GLU A 493 0.64 -35.84 -11.33
CA GLU A 493 -0.42 -34.92 -10.92
C GLU A 493 -0.53 -34.79 -9.40
N GLY A 494 -0.51 -35.91 -8.68
CA GLY A 494 -0.53 -35.92 -7.21
C GLY A 494 0.67 -35.19 -6.58
N LYS A 495 1.83 -35.24 -7.22
CA LYS A 495 3.04 -34.52 -6.77
C LYS A 495 2.91 -33.01 -6.97
N VAL A 496 2.39 -32.57 -8.11
CA VAL A 496 2.18 -31.13 -8.40
C VAL A 496 1.22 -30.52 -7.37
N TRP A 497 0.09 -31.18 -7.11
CA TRP A 497 -0.88 -30.69 -6.14
C TRP A 497 -0.39 -30.78 -4.68
N ALA A 498 0.47 -31.75 -4.34
CA ALA A 498 1.16 -31.77 -3.05
C ALA A 498 2.08 -30.55 -2.86
N ASP A 499 2.86 -30.17 -3.88
CA ASP A 499 3.72 -28.99 -3.83
C ASP A 499 2.90 -27.69 -3.71
N VAL A 500 1.77 -27.60 -4.43
CA VAL A 500 0.81 -26.49 -4.32
C VAL A 500 0.25 -26.43 -2.92
N PHE A 501 -0.22 -27.54 -2.37
CA PHE A 501 -0.75 -27.62 -1.01
C PHE A 501 0.26 -27.10 0.01
N SER A 502 1.52 -27.56 -0.03
CA SER A 502 2.57 -27.10 0.87
C SER A 502 2.78 -25.58 0.81
N HIS A 503 2.78 -24.99 -0.39
CA HIS A 503 2.94 -23.53 -0.53
C HIS A 503 1.72 -22.76 -0.02
N VAL A 504 0.51 -23.22 -0.36
CA VAL A 504 -0.75 -22.62 0.06
C VAL A 504 -0.90 -22.68 1.58
N ALA A 505 -0.53 -23.82 2.19
CA ALA A 505 -0.54 -24.02 3.64
C ALA A 505 0.47 -23.11 4.36
N ARG A 506 1.73 -23.02 3.90
CA ARG A 506 2.74 -22.10 4.46
C ARG A 506 2.31 -20.63 4.38
N SER A 507 1.54 -20.27 3.36
CA SER A 507 0.99 -18.91 3.18
C SER A 507 -0.12 -18.57 4.19
N GLY A 508 -0.58 -19.54 4.99
CA GLY A 508 -1.64 -19.35 5.98
C GLY A 508 -3.04 -19.38 5.37
N ALA A 509 -3.26 -20.20 4.35
CA ALA A 509 -4.57 -20.36 3.70
C ALA A 509 -5.68 -20.79 4.67
N PRO A 510 -6.94 -20.38 4.42
CA PRO A 510 -8.07 -20.82 5.22
C PRO A 510 -8.27 -22.34 5.09
N LEU A 511 -8.78 -22.96 6.16
CA LEU A 511 -9.03 -24.40 6.22
C LEU A 511 -9.91 -24.90 5.06
N SER A 512 -10.88 -24.10 4.61
CA SER A 512 -11.75 -24.45 3.47
C SER A 512 -10.96 -24.70 2.19
N LEU A 513 -9.94 -23.88 1.90
CA LEU A 513 -9.09 -24.04 0.72
C LEU A 513 -8.18 -25.26 0.85
N LEU A 514 -7.62 -25.51 2.04
CA LEU A 514 -6.79 -26.70 2.29
C LEU A 514 -7.60 -28.00 2.15
N GLN A 515 -8.83 -28.00 2.67
CA GLN A 515 -9.76 -29.13 2.51
C GLN A 515 -10.15 -29.33 1.05
N HIS A 516 -10.37 -28.25 0.30
CA HIS A 516 -10.67 -28.29 -1.13
C HIS A 516 -9.55 -28.95 -1.92
N LEU A 517 -8.31 -28.47 -1.77
CA LEU A 517 -7.13 -29.04 -2.44
C LEU A 517 -6.95 -30.54 -2.11
N HIS A 518 -7.20 -30.94 -0.86
CA HIS A 518 -7.05 -32.34 -0.46
C HIS A 518 -8.17 -33.25 -0.99
N ARG A 519 -9.44 -32.83 -0.86
CA ARG A 519 -10.60 -33.67 -1.20
C ARG A 519 -10.88 -33.73 -2.69
N GLU A 520 -10.83 -32.58 -3.36
CA GLU A 520 -11.24 -32.47 -4.77
C GLU A 520 -10.05 -32.70 -5.72
N LEU A 521 -8.83 -32.34 -5.32
CA LEU A 521 -7.63 -32.42 -6.17
C LEU A 521 -6.59 -33.44 -5.68
N GLY A 522 -6.93 -34.25 -4.67
CA GLY A 522 -6.10 -35.35 -4.17
C GLY A 522 -4.75 -34.92 -3.57
N ALA A 523 -4.57 -33.65 -3.20
CA ALA A 523 -3.30 -33.16 -2.69
C ALA A 523 -2.89 -33.82 -1.37
N ALA A 524 -1.63 -34.26 -1.27
CA ALA A 524 -1.09 -34.82 -0.04
C ALA A 524 -0.93 -33.74 1.04
N VAL A 525 -1.28 -34.08 2.29
CA VAL A 525 -1.25 -33.14 3.42
C VAL A 525 0.16 -33.03 4.01
N ASP A 526 0.81 -31.88 3.79
CA ASP A 526 2.07 -31.51 4.46
C ASP A 526 1.80 -30.83 5.82
N ARG A 527 1.96 -31.59 6.92
CA ARG A 527 1.73 -31.08 8.29
C ARG A 527 2.69 -29.98 8.70
N ALA A 528 3.94 -30.03 8.24
CA ALA A 528 4.93 -29.02 8.59
C ALA A 528 4.59 -27.69 7.93
N ALA A 529 4.11 -27.72 6.68
CA ALA A 529 3.58 -26.54 6.00
C ALA A 529 2.33 -25.97 6.68
N VAL A 530 1.39 -26.82 7.11
CA VAL A 530 0.19 -26.38 7.84
C VAL A 530 0.55 -25.72 9.18
N ALA A 531 1.49 -26.32 9.92
CA ALA A 531 1.99 -25.75 11.16
C ALA A 531 2.72 -24.41 10.94
N ALA A 532 3.46 -24.28 9.84
CA ALA A 532 4.12 -23.02 9.48
C ALA A 532 3.12 -21.89 9.14
N GLY A 533 1.98 -22.21 8.53
CA GLY A 533 0.87 -21.26 8.31
C GLY A 533 0.17 -20.84 9.62
N GLY A 534 0.22 -21.73 10.62
CA GLY A 534 -0.04 -21.44 12.02
C GLY A 534 -1.51 -21.30 12.39
N SER A 535 -2.41 -22.06 11.76
CA SER A 535 -3.82 -22.19 12.16
C SER A 535 -4.03 -23.51 12.89
N LEU A 536 -4.42 -23.47 14.17
CA LEU A 536 -4.63 -24.69 14.97
C LEU A 536 -5.75 -25.56 14.39
N ALA A 537 -6.82 -24.96 13.89
CA ALA A 537 -7.91 -25.69 13.25
C ALA A 537 -7.40 -26.47 12.02
N ALA A 538 -6.47 -25.89 11.26
CA ALA A 538 -5.83 -26.57 10.14
C ALA A 538 -4.87 -27.66 10.62
N GLU A 539 -4.10 -27.43 11.68
CA GLU A 539 -3.21 -28.44 12.26
C GLU A 539 -3.97 -29.67 12.80
N GLN A 540 -5.07 -29.44 13.53
CA GLN A 540 -5.94 -30.49 14.06
C GLN A 540 -6.57 -31.30 12.93
N TRP A 541 -7.06 -30.61 11.89
CA TRP A 541 -7.56 -31.26 10.70
C TRP A 541 -6.46 -32.09 10.01
N ALA A 542 -5.27 -31.54 9.80
CA ALA A 542 -4.16 -32.23 9.17
C ALA A 542 -3.69 -33.46 9.98
N ALA A 543 -3.70 -33.38 11.31
CA ALA A 543 -3.43 -34.51 12.20
C ALA A 543 -4.50 -35.61 12.07
N SER A 544 -5.78 -35.22 11.97
CA SER A 544 -6.89 -36.17 11.80
C SER A 544 -6.84 -36.92 10.46
N VAL A 545 -6.41 -36.26 9.38
CA VAL A 545 -6.32 -36.85 8.03
C VAL A 545 -5.14 -37.80 7.91
N THR A 546 -4.03 -37.52 8.61
CA THR A 546 -2.78 -38.31 8.52
C THR A 546 -2.70 -39.45 9.55
N GLY A 547 -3.70 -39.60 10.42
CA GLY A 547 -3.80 -40.70 11.39
C GLY A 547 -2.81 -40.64 12.56
N ALA A 548 -2.27 -39.46 12.88
CA ALA A 548 -1.29 -39.29 13.95
C ALA A 548 -1.93 -38.67 15.21
N GLU A 549 -1.66 -39.26 16.37
CA GLU A 549 -2.14 -38.75 17.66
C GLU A 549 -1.66 -37.31 17.94
N PRO A 550 -2.50 -36.46 18.56
CA PRO A 550 -2.13 -35.10 18.91
C PRO A 550 -1.20 -35.10 20.13
N GLY A 551 0.11 -34.93 19.95
CA GLY A 551 0.99 -34.72 21.11
C GLY A 551 2.50 -34.96 20.99
N THR A 552 3.08 -35.13 19.80
CA THR A 552 4.55 -35.20 19.68
C THR A 552 5.10 -33.85 19.25
N GLU A 553 5.71 -33.14 20.20
CA GLU A 553 6.55 -31.96 19.93
C GLU A 553 7.59 -32.33 18.87
N VAL A 554 7.49 -31.72 17.68
CA VAL A 554 8.53 -31.81 16.66
C VAL A 554 9.49 -30.65 16.92
N GLY A 555 10.69 -30.99 17.41
CA GLY A 555 11.78 -30.06 17.62
C GLY A 555 12.16 -29.31 16.35
N SER A 556 12.65 -28.08 16.54
CA SER A 556 13.14 -27.17 15.50
C SER A 556 13.89 -27.87 14.35
N PRO A 557 13.53 -27.63 13.08
CA PRO A 557 14.40 -28.00 11.99
C PRO A 557 15.41 -26.87 11.76
N ALA A 558 16.63 -27.09 12.24
CA ALA A 558 17.81 -26.42 11.72
C ALA A 558 18.24 -27.11 10.41
N GLY A 559 18.32 -26.34 9.32
CA GLY A 559 19.22 -26.58 8.19
C GLY A 559 18.80 -27.59 7.09
N ALA A 560 19.02 -27.15 5.84
CA ALA A 560 19.11 -27.93 4.58
C ALA A 560 17.78 -28.47 3.99
N CYS A 561 17.47 -28.40 2.69
CA CYS A 561 18.18 -27.96 1.50
C CYS A 561 17.17 -27.51 0.41
N VAL A 562 17.69 -26.68 -0.49
CA VAL A 562 17.05 -26.03 -1.63
C VAL A 562 16.60 -27.06 -2.69
N GLY A 563 15.31 -27.03 -3.02
CA GLY A 563 14.76 -27.58 -4.27
C GLY A 563 14.51 -26.43 -5.25
N GLU A 564 15.53 -26.10 -6.04
CA GLU A 564 15.42 -25.17 -7.16
C GLU A 564 14.55 -25.80 -8.26
N GLY A 565 13.45 -25.13 -8.61
CA GLY A 565 12.58 -25.56 -9.70
C GLY A 565 11.40 -24.62 -10.00
N LEU A 566 10.91 -23.87 -9.00
CA LEU A 566 9.77 -22.95 -9.16
C LEU A 566 9.99 -21.54 -8.56
N VAL A 567 11.18 -21.27 -7.99
CA VAL A 567 11.39 -20.18 -7.01
C VAL A 567 12.03 -18.90 -7.59
N SER A 568 12.47 -18.85 -8.84
CA SER A 568 13.27 -17.71 -9.34
C SER A 568 12.49 -16.41 -9.68
N ALA A 569 11.24 -16.22 -9.25
CA ALA A 569 10.47 -15.03 -9.66
C ALA A 569 9.60 -14.35 -8.58
N VAL A 570 9.60 -14.82 -7.33
CA VAL A 570 8.66 -14.30 -6.30
C VAL A 570 9.33 -13.34 -5.30
N CYS A 571 10.67 -13.24 -5.32
CA CYS A 571 11.42 -12.32 -4.45
C CYS A 571 12.31 -11.38 -5.28
N GLY A 572 11.69 -10.38 -5.92
CA GLY A 572 12.40 -9.31 -6.60
C GLY A 572 11.43 -8.45 -7.40
N GLN A 573 11.48 -7.13 -7.18
CA GLN A 573 10.68 -6.08 -7.83
C GLN A 573 9.30 -5.77 -7.23
N GLY A 574 9.30 -5.48 -5.92
CA GLY A 574 8.33 -4.53 -5.32
C GLY A 574 8.94 -3.14 -5.04
N GLY A 575 10.21 -2.94 -5.38
CA GLY A 575 10.88 -1.64 -5.31
C GLY A 575 10.86 -0.98 -6.68
N THR A 576 9.80 -0.25 -7.00
CA THR A 576 9.90 0.82 -8.00
C THR A 576 10.92 1.81 -7.46
N ALA A 577 12.13 1.78 -8.02
CA ALA A 577 13.11 2.83 -7.89
C ALA A 577 12.53 4.09 -8.54
N CYS A 578 11.69 4.82 -7.81
CA CYS A 578 11.40 6.21 -8.10
C CYS A 578 12.61 7.02 -7.64
N GLY A 579 13.44 7.41 -8.60
CA GLY A 579 14.31 8.58 -8.45
C GLY A 579 13.49 9.86 -8.36
#